data_AF-A0A0M3LGI1-F1
#
_entry.id   AF-A0A0M3LGI1-F1
#
_cell.length_a   1.000
_cell.length_b   1.000
_cell.length_c   1.000
_cell.angle_alpha   90.00
_cell.angle_beta   90.00
_cell.angle_gamma   90.00
#
_symmetry.space_group_name_H-M   'P 1'
#
loop_
_entity.id
_entity.type
_entity.pdbx_description
1 polymer ?
#
loop_
_entity_poly.entity_id
_entity_poly.type
_entity_poly.pdbx_seq_one_letter_code
_entity_poly.pdbx_strand_id
1 'polypeptide(L)'
;FYEKGLEKPFREFKLEICHEVSEPKLQNYDENGRIHTVRIDRITYKEKKKYQPKPLISHTAEKEQVIKLGTTDYDDFISFINAVRDTLMNLPATVDLSTVGLNYIEEEITVDVKDEFHGILAKGDNRILQHSVLTHVYVLSFLPGLADCRLGLNDILIKGNEIVSRHDIMPTTTTKWIKLYDCQFHGAVDEEAFHSVRMVVFNPLDACKFELMRFRTVYAEKTLPFAIRTAACVRGAEVELQSWLVMSTGFSSNRDPLTQVPCEN
;
A
#
# COMPACT_ATOMS: atom_id res chain seq x y z
N PHE A 1 -22.75 5.36 -4.96
CA PHE A 1 -23.36 6.71 -4.96
C PHE A 1 -24.84 6.54 -5.25
N TYR A 2 -25.70 6.83 -4.27
CA TYR A 2 -27.14 6.92 -4.48
C TYR A 2 -27.46 8.41 -4.59
N GLU A 3 -27.92 8.86 -5.75
CA GLU A 3 -28.61 10.14 -5.83
C GLU A 3 -29.85 10.03 -4.92
N LYS A 4 -30.12 11.02 -4.07
CA LYS A 4 -31.28 10.98 -3.16
C LYS A 4 -32.55 10.75 -3.99
N GLY A 5 -33.15 9.56 -3.84
CA GLY A 5 -34.34 9.14 -4.59
C GLY A 5 -34.12 7.96 -5.55
N LEU A 6 -32.89 7.46 -5.74
CA LEU A 6 -32.64 6.25 -6.50
C LEU A 6 -32.84 4.99 -5.63
N GLU A 7 -33.77 4.13 -6.03
CA GLU A 7 -34.01 2.82 -5.38
C GLU A 7 -32.96 1.75 -5.76
N LYS A 8 -32.13 2.00 -6.78
CA LYS A 8 -31.14 1.07 -7.34
C LYS A 8 -29.81 1.76 -7.68
N PRO A 9 -28.66 1.06 -7.67
CA PRO A 9 -27.39 1.64 -8.10
C PRO A 9 -27.44 2.05 -9.57
N PHE A 10 -26.88 3.22 -9.91
CA PHE A 10 -26.82 3.73 -11.28
C PHE A 10 -25.83 2.92 -12.16
N ARG A 11 -24.84 2.27 -11.53
CA ARG A 11 -23.86 1.41 -12.18
C ARG A 11 -23.30 0.42 -11.17
N GLU A 12 -23.21 -0.83 -11.57
CA GLU A 12 -22.50 -1.87 -10.84
C GLU A 12 -21.17 -2.16 -11.54
N PHE A 13 -20.14 -2.40 -10.75
CA PHE A 13 -18.82 -2.76 -11.24
C PHE A 13 -18.24 -3.83 -10.35
N LYS A 14 -17.83 -4.95 -10.95
CA LYS A 14 -17.21 -6.06 -10.25
C LYS A 14 -15.72 -5.79 -10.10
N LEU A 15 -15.23 -5.69 -8.87
CA LEU A 15 -13.80 -5.66 -8.59
C LEU A 15 -13.19 -7.04 -8.85
N GLU A 16 -11.96 -7.00 -9.34
CA GLU A 16 -11.14 -8.17 -9.66
C GLU A 16 -9.74 -7.90 -9.11
N ILE A 17 -8.98 -8.96 -8.85
CA ILE A 17 -7.69 -8.86 -8.17
C ILE A 17 -6.65 -8.03 -8.94
N CYS A 18 -6.76 -7.97 -10.27
CA CYS A 18 -5.89 -7.17 -11.12
C CYS A 18 -6.25 -5.67 -11.14
N HIS A 19 -7.25 -5.24 -10.37
CA HIS A 19 -7.60 -3.83 -10.24
C HIS A 19 -6.81 -3.16 -9.12
N GLU A 20 -6.33 -1.95 -9.39
CA GLU A 20 -5.66 -1.08 -8.42
C GLU A 20 -6.35 0.28 -8.32
N VAL A 21 -6.38 0.83 -7.11
CA VAL A 21 -6.79 2.23 -6.89
C VAL A 21 -5.61 3.14 -7.27
N SER A 22 -5.83 4.07 -8.20
CA SER A 22 -4.79 5.02 -8.61
C SER A 22 -4.47 6.02 -7.49
N GLU A 23 -3.32 6.70 -7.60
CA GLU A 23 -2.99 7.82 -6.70
C GLU A 23 -4.09 8.90 -6.70
N PRO A 24 -4.54 9.36 -5.51
CA PRO A 24 -5.46 10.48 -5.35
C PRO A 24 -4.98 11.76 -6.05
N LYS A 25 -5.89 12.46 -6.74
CA LYS A 25 -5.58 13.74 -7.40
C LYS A 25 -6.63 14.79 -7.10
N LEU A 26 -6.19 16.01 -6.80
CA LEU A 26 -7.07 17.18 -6.69
C LEU A 26 -7.03 17.99 -7.99
N GLN A 27 -8.13 17.97 -8.75
CA GLN A 27 -8.27 18.64 -10.05
C GLN A 27 -9.14 19.89 -9.92
N ASN A 28 -9.07 20.79 -10.91
CA ASN A 28 -10.02 21.91 -11.01
C ASN A 28 -11.38 21.36 -11.47
N TYR A 29 -12.46 21.84 -10.85
CA TYR A 29 -13.83 21.44 -11.19
C TYR A 29 -14.56 22.57 -11.92
N ASP A 30 -14.58 23.75 -11.32
CA ASP A 30 -15.12 24.99 -11.87
C ASP A 30 -14.14 26.15 -11.61
N GLU A 31 -14.56 27.40 -11.83
CA GLU A 31 -13.71 28.59 -11.68
C GLU A 31 -13.10 28.74 -10.28
N ASN A 32 -13.77 28.25 -9.23
CA ASN A 32 -13.35 28.42 -7.83
C ASN A 32 -13.27 27.09 -7.04
N GLY A 33 -13.75 26.01 -7.63
CA GLY A 33 -13.95 24.70 -7.00
C GLY A 33 -12.87 23.69 -7.38
N ARG A 34 -12.52 22.82 -6.42
CA ARG A 34 -11.64 21.68 -6.60
C ARG A 34 -12.43 20.39 -6.43
N ILE A 35 -12.04 19.35 -7.16
CA ILE A 35 -12.63 18.02 -7.08
C ILE A 35 -11.54 16.99 -6.79
N HIS A 36 -11.80 16.13 -5.81
CA HIS A 36 -10.98 14.96 -5.54
C HIS A 36 -11.32 13.90 -6.56
N THR A 37 -10.31 13.32 -7.20
CA THR A 37 -10.46 12.34 -8.27
C THR A 37 -9.60 11.13 -7.99
N VAL A 38 -10.16 9.96 -8.28
CA VAL A 38 -9.48 8.67 -8.18
C VAL A 38 -9.92 7.79 -9.34
N ARG A 39 -9.06 6.86 -9.73
CA ARG A 39 -9.36 5.87 -10.76
C ARG A 39 -9.23 4.48 -10.20
N ILE A 40 -9.96 3.56 -10.80
CA ILE A 40 -9.66 2.15 -10.72
C ILE A 40 -9.02 1.82 -12.06
N ASP A 41 -7.79 1.33 -12.01
CA ASP A 41 -7.01 0.93 -13.17
C ASP A 41 -6.90 -0.61 -13.15
N ARG A 42 -7.13 -1.28 -14.28
CA ARG A 42 -6.80 -2.69 -14.49
C ARG A 42 -5.33 -2.79 -14.86
N ILE A 43 -4.60 -3.66 -14.15
CA ILE A 43 -3.16 -3.85 -14.32
C ILE A 43 -2.91 -5.21 -14.96
N THR A 44 -2.12 -5.22 -16.03
CA THR A 44 -1.65 -6.45 -16.68
C THR A 44 -0.14 -6.40 -16.80
N TYR A 45 0.55 -7.48 -16.45
CA TYR A 45 2.00 -7.54 -16.52
C TYR A 45 2.45 -8.27 -17.78
N LYS A 46 3.52 -7.78 -18.42
CA LYS A 46 4.15 -8.42 -19.57
C LYS A 46 5.66 -8.54 -19.39
N GLU A 47 6.20 -9.69 -19.75
CA GLU A 47 7.65 -9.89 -19.92
C GLU A 47 8.14 -9.18 -21.20
N LYS A 48 9.13 -8.31 -21.05
CA LYS A 48 9.82 -7.68 -22.20
C LYS A 48 11.29 -8.04 -22.17
N LYS A 49 11.82 -8.56 -23.28
CA LYS A 49 13.25 -8.82 -23.47
C LYS A 49 14.00 -7.48 -23.63
N LYS A 50 15.04 -7.28 -22.84
CA LYS A 50 15.97 -6.15 -22.94
C LYS A 50 17.19 -6.54 -23.77
N TYR A 51 17.66 -5.64 -24.63
CA TYR A 51 18.75 -5.90 -25.59
C TYR A 51 20.17 -5.51 -25.07
N GLN A 52 20.32 -4.95 -23.87
CA GLN A 52 21.60 -4.46 -23.28
C GLN A 52 21.63 -4.59 -21.74
N PRO A 53 22.82 -4.54 -21.08
CA PRO A 53 23.27 -5.58 -20.16
C PRO A 53 22.39 -5.70 -18.92
N LYS A 54 21.96 -6.94 -18.65
CA LYS A 54 21.27 -7.54 -17.49
C LYS A 54 20.45 -6.61 -16.56
N PRO A 55 19.20 -6.98 -16.22
CA PRO A 55 18.53 -8.25 -16.49
C PRO A 55 18.07 -8.41 -17.95
N LEU A 56 18.01 -9.65 -18.43
CA LEU A 56 17.68 -9.95 -19.83
C LEU A 56 16.21 -9.68 -20.10
N ILE A 57 15.39 -9.67 -19.04
CA ILE A 57 13.95 -9.44 -19.08
C ILE A 57 13.55 -8.39 -18.05
N SER A 58 12.41 -7.75 -18.30
CA SER A 58 11.74 -6.92 -17.31
C SER A 58 10.25 -7.15 -17.34
N HIS A 59 9.67 -7.32 -16.16
CA HIS A 59 8.24 -7.33 -15.95
C HIS A 59 7.71 -5.90 -15.95
N THR A 60 6.88 -5.55 -16.92
CA THR A 60 6.33 -4.20 -17.03
C THR A 60 4.82 -4.22 -16.83
N ALA A 61 4.32 -3.35 -15.95
CA ALA A 61 2.88 -3.14 -15.76
C ALA A 61 2.30 -2.28 -16.88
N GLU A 62 1.24 -2.76 -17.51
CA GLU A 62 0.36 -1.99 -18.39
C GLU A 62 -0.93 -1.64 -17.64
N LYS A 63 -1.29 -0.36 -17.65
CA LYS A 63 -2.45 0.17 -16.90
C LYS A 63 -3.56 0.58 -17.85
N GLU A 64 -4.74 0.03 -17.66
CA GLU A 64 -5.96 0.40 -18.37
C GLU A 64 -6.95 1.04 -17.39
N GLN A 65 -7.35 2.29 -17.63
CA GLN A 65 -8.32 2.97 -16.78
C GLN A 65 -9.72 2.40 -17.05
N VAL A 66 -10.31 1.72 -16.06
CA VAL A 66 -11.67 1.15 -16.17
C VAL A 66 -12.74 2.06 -15.60
N ILE A 67 -12.42 2.79 -14.53
CA ILE A 67 -13.32 3.73 -13.88
C ILE A 67 -12.54 4.98 -13.46
N LYS A 68 -13.15 6.16 -13.63
CA LYS A 68 -12.71 7.41 -13.01
C LYS A 68 -13.90 8.02 -12.27
N LEU A 69 -13.68 8.35 -11.00
CA LEU A 69 -14.68 8.96 -10.13
C LEU A 69 -14.12 10.25 -9.57
N GLY A 70 -15.02 11.16 -9.21
CA GLY A 70 -14.65 12.36 -8.47
C GLY A 70 -15.77 12.82 -7.55
N THR A 71 -15.38 13.46 -6.47
CA THR A 71 -16.27 14.06 -5.47
C THR A 71 -15.65 15.34 -4.92
N THR A 72 -16.48 16.30 -4.55
CA THR A 72 -16.07 17.50 -3.82
C THR A 72 -16.01 17.28 -2.31
N ASP A 73 -16.58 16.18 -1.82
CA ASP A 73 -16.55 15.79 -0.41
C ASP A 73 -15.33 14.90 -0.14
N TYR A 74 -14.47 15.32 0.79
CA TYR A 74 -13.24 14.61 1.12
C TYR A 74 -13.48 13.35 1.96
N ASP A 75 -14.50 13.34 2.81
CA ASP A 75 -14.81 12.19 3.67
C ASP A 75 -15.37 11.05 2.81
N ASP A 76 -16.27 11.36 1.88
CA ASP A 76 -16.74 10.41 0.86
C ASP A 76 -15.58 9.88 0.01
N PHE A 77 -14.63 10.75 -0.34
CA PHE A 77 -13.48 10.39 -1.14
C PHE A 77 -12.60 9.34 -0.45
N ILE A 78 -12.24 9.58 0.81
CA ILE A 78 -11.44 8.64 1.61
C ILE A 78 -12.23 7.37 1.92
N SER A 79 -13.51 7.50 2.27
CA SER A 79 -14.39 6.36 2.53
C SER A 79 -14.49 5.44 1.32
N PHE A 80 -14.62 5.99 0.11
CA PHE A 80 -14.66 5.20 -1.13
C PHE A 80 -13.36 4.44 -1.37
N ILE A 81 -12.21 5.11 -1.23
CA ILE A 81 -10.89 4.49 -1.42
C ILE A 81 -10.69 3.33 -0.45
N ASN A 82 -11.03 3.52 0.82
CA ASN A 82 -10.91 2.48 1.84
C ASN A 82 -11.85 1.30 1.54
N ALA A 83 -13.10 1.56 1.17
CA ALA A 83 -14.05 0.50 0.80
C ALA A 83 -13.57 -0.34 -0.39
N VAL A 84 -12.96 0.29 -1.41
CA VAL A 84 -12.38 -0.44 -2.56
C VAL A 84 -11.18 -1.28 -2.12
N ARG A 85 -10.25 -0.73 -1.33
CA ARG A 85 -9.07 -1.45 -0.82
C ARG A 85 -9.48 -2.63 0.08
N ASP A 86 -10.45 -2.44 0.96
CA ASP A 86 -11.00 -3.48 1.82
C ASP A 86 -11.66 -4.59 1.00
N THR A 87 -12.40 -4.21 -0.05
CA THR A 87 -13.01 -5.20 -0.95
C THR A 87 -11.94 -6.00 -1.70
N LEU A 88 -10.91 -5.34 -2.24
CA LEU A 88 -9.81 -5.99 -2.97
C LEU A 88 -9.04 -6.99 -2.08
N MET A 89 -8.77 -6.62 -0.83
CA MET A 89 -8.09 -7.49 0.15
C MET A 89 -8.88 -8.76 0.49
N ASN A 90 -10.21 -8.66 0.47
CA ASN A 90 -11.11 -9.78 0.77
C ASN A 90 -11.53 -10.57 -0.46
N LEU A 91 -10.99 -10.26 -1.65
CA LEU A 91 -11.22 -11.10 -2.82
C LEU A 91 -10.63 -12.50 -2.59
N PRO A 92 -11.27 -13.55 -3.12
CA PRO A 92 -10.75 -14.90 -2.98
C PRO A 92 -9.41 -15.05 -3.69
N ALA A 93 -8.49 -15.81 -3.09
CA ALA A 93 -7.26 -16.24 -3.73
C ALA A 93 -7.60 -17.25 -4.85
N THR A 94 -7.91 -16.75 -6.04
CA THR A 94 -8.13 -17.60 -7.21
C THR A 94 -6.80 -17.93 -7.84
N VAL A 95 -6.38 -19.19 -7.71
CA VAL A 95 -5.27 -19.74 -8.49
C VAL A 95 -5.79 -20.03 -9.90
N ASP A 96 -5.22 -19.36 -10.90
CA ASP A 96 -5.48 -19.73 -12.29
C ASP A 96 -4.69 -21.01 -12.62
N LEU A 97 -5.38 -22.15 -12.59
CA LEU A 97 -4.75 -23.44 -12.92
C LEU A 97 -4.23 -23.51 -14.36
N SER A 98 -4.64 -22.58 -15.24
CA SER A 98 -4.11 -22.52 -16.61
C SER A 98 -2.69 -21.95 -16.68
N THR A 99 -2.22 -21.26 -15.63
CA THR A 99 -0.83 -20.78 -15.54
C THR A 99 0.10 -21.80 -14.90
N VAL A 100 -0.44 -22.87 -14.31
CA VAL A 100 0.34 -23.98 -13.75
C VAL A 100 1.09 -24.70 -14.87
N GLY A 101 2.41 -24.55 -14.90
CA GLY A 101 3.30 -25.10 -15.92
C GLY A 101 3.79 -24.09 -16.97
N LEU A 102 3.33 -22.84 -16.91
CA LEU A 102 3.98 -21.73 -17.60
C LEU A 102 5.23 -21.33 -16.79
N ASN A 103 6.37 -21.28 -17.47
CA ASN A 103 7.64 -20.87 -16.86
C ASN A 103 7.91 -19.42 -17.23
N TYR A 104 8.17 -18.60 -16.22
CA TYR A 104 8.81 -17.30 -16.42
C TYR A 104 10.25 -17.50 -16.87
N ILE A 105 10.75 -16.61 -17.70
CA ILE A 105 12.14 -16.70 -18.14
C ILE A 105 13.09 -16.21 -17.03
N GLU A 106 12.66 -15.22 -16.24
CA GLU A 106 13.33 -14.79 -15.01
C GLU A 106 12.32 -14.84 -13.86
N GLU A 107 12.65 -15.62 -12.82
CA GLU A 107 11.83 -15.71 -11.61
C GLU A 107 12.05 -14.48 -10.74
N GLU A 108 10.95 -13.85 -10.30
CA GLU A 108 11.02 -12.62 -9.51
C GLU A 108 9.87 -12.56 -8.50
N ILE A 109 10.16 -12.09 -7.28
CA ILE A 109 9.15 -11.67 -6.33
C ILE A 109 9.52 -10.29 -5.78
N THR A 110 8.57 -9.37 -5.81
CA THR A 110 8.68 -8.02 -5.24
C THR A 110 7.74 -7.91 -4.05
N VAL A 111 8.26 -7.32 -2.97
CA VAL A 111 7.47 -6.98 -1.78
C VAL A 111 7.51 -5.46 -1.59
N ASP A 112 6.35 -4.81 -1.62
CA ASP A 112 6.23 -3.37 -1.34
C ASP A 112 5.60 -3.17 0.04
N VAL A 113 6.32 -2.50 0.94
CA VAL A 113 5.82 -2.13 2.27
C VAL A 113 5.44 -0.65 2.28
N LYS A 114 4.18 -0.34 2.57
CA LYS A 114 3.65 1.01 2.60
C LYS A 114 3.08 1.34 3.98
N ASP A 115 3.64 2.35 4.63
CA ASP A 115 3.12 2.89 5.89
C ASP A 115 2.19 4.08 5.64
N GLU A 116 0.95 4.00 6.12
CA GLU A 116 -0.03 5.07 6.10
C GLU A 116 -0.20 5.65 7.52
N PHE A 117 0.32 6.85 7.75
CA PHE A 117 0.21 7.57 9.02
C PHE A 117 -1.02 8.49 9.02
N HIS A 118 -1.87 8.30 10.02
CA HIS A 118 -2.97 9.21 10.37
C HIS A 118 -2.71 9.78 11.76
N GLY A 119 -2.87 11.08 11.94
CA GLY A 119 -2.63 11.70 13.24
C GLY A 119 -3.45 12.97 13.46
N ILE A 120 -3.89 13.14 14.71
CA ILE A 120 -4.51 14.37 15.20
C ILE A 120 -3.47 15.13 16.00
N LEU A 121 -3.21 16.37 15.62
CA LEU A 121 -2.21 17.23 16.24
C LEU A 121 -2.87 18.27 17.14
N ALA A 122 -2.19 18.62 18.22
CA ALA A 122 -2.59 19.69 19.11
C ALA A 122 -2.45 21.05 18.42
N LYS A 123 -3.39 21.96 18.74
CA LYS A 123 -3.37 23.32 18.23
C LYS A 123 -2.14 24.07 18.78
N GLY A 124 -1.29 24.55 17.88
CA GLY A 124 -0.20 25.48 18.20
C GLY A 124 1.18 24.84 18.28
N ASP A 125 1.34 23.77 19.06
CA ASP A 125 2.63 23.10 19.28
C ASP A 125 2.85 21.86 18.40
N ASN A 126 1.86 21.46 17.59
CA ASN A 126 1.90 20.30 16.71
C ASN A 126 2.22 18.98 17.43
N ARG A 127 1.97 18.90 18.74
CA ARG A 127 2.12 17.67 19.51
C ARG A 127 1.10 16.64 19.05
N ILE A 128 1.53 15.41 18.79
CA ILE A 128 0.64 14.31 18.43
C ILE A 128 -0.29 14.01 19.62
N LEU A 129 -1.60 14.17 19.42
CA LEU A 129 -2.63 13.81 20.40
C LEU A 129 -3.08 12.37 20.21
N GLN A 130 -3.29 11.97 18.95
CA GLN A 130 -3.65 10.62 18.55
C GLN A 130 -2.94 10.30 17.24
N HIS A 131 -2.58 9.04 17.05
CA HIS A 131 -2.06 8.56 15.79
C HIS A 131 -2.46 7.11 15.53
N SER A 132 -2.42 6.73 14.26
CA SER A 132 -2.57 5.37 13.78
C SER A 132 -1.62 5.19 12.61
N VAL A 133 -0.79 4.15 12.63
CA VAL A 133 0.02 3.74 11.48
C VAL A 133 -0.56 2.44 10.98
N LEU A 134 -1.03 2.42 9.74
CA LEU A 134 -1.47 1.22 9.05
C LEU A 134 -0.40 0.85 8.03
N THR A 135 0.24 -0.31 8.22
CA THR A 135 1.23 -0.85 7.31
C THR A 135 0.56 -1.83 6.37
N HIS A 136 0.72 -1.62 5.07
CA HIS A 136 0.25 -2.49 4.00
C HIS A 136 1.45 -3.21 3.38
N VAL A 137 1.37 -4.53 3.27
CA VAL A 137 2.39 -5.35 2.61
C VAL A 137 1.80 -5.89 1.32
N TYR A 138 2.31 -5.43 0.19
CA TYR A 138 1.92 -5.91 -1.13
C TYR A 138 2.95 -6.87 -1.69
N VAL A 139 2.49 -7.86 -2.44
CA VAL A 139 3.35 -8.81 -3.15
C VAL A 139 2.99 -8.82 -4.63
N LEU A 140 4.01 -8.90 -5.48
CA LEU A 140 3.92 -9.20 -6.90
C LEU A 140 4.92 -10.31 -7.22
N SER A 141 4.47 -11.38 -7.87
CA SER A 141 5.32 -12.53 -8.19
C SER A 141 5.22 -12.96 -9.65
N PHE A 142 6.35 -13.38 -10.18
CA PHE A 142 6.55 -14.08 -11.45
C PHE A 142 7.30 -15.37 -11.11
N LEU A 143 6.56 -16.34 -10.53
CA LEU A 143 7.11 -17.62 -10.08
C LEU A 143 6.39 -18.77 -10.79
N PRO A 144 7.08 -19.84 -11.20
CA PRO A 144 6.43 -20.96 -11.87
C PRO A 144 5.58 -21.78 -10.88
N GLY A 145 4.35 -22.11 -11.30
CA GLY A 145 3.50 -23.06 -10.59
C GLY A 145 3.03 -22.60 -9.19
N LEU A 146 2.91 -23.56 -8.26
CA LEU A 146 2.44 -23.33 -6.89
C LEU A 146 3.63 -23.17 -5.94
N ALA A 147 4.20 -21.97 -5.89
CA ALA A 147 5.28 -21.65 -4.96
C ALA A 147 4.76 -21.57 -3.50
N ASP A 148 5.49 -22.17 -2.56
CA ASP A 148 5.31 -21.99 -1.11
C ASP A 148 6.25 -20.87 -0.64
N CYS A 149 5.69 -19.66 -0.47
CA CYS A 149 6.45 -18.49 -0.06
C CYS A 149 6.35 -18.25 1.45
N ARG A 150 7.45 -17.77 2.04
CA ARG A 150 7.54 -17.48 3.47
C ARG A 150 8.12 -16.10 3.68
N LEU A 151 7.39 -15.24 4.38
CA LEU A 151 7.81 -13.89 4.74
C LEU A 151 7.97 -13.77 6.25
N GLY A 152 9.19 -13.44 6.69
CA GLY A 152 9.51 -13.12 8.08
C GLY A 152 9.48 -11.61 8.30
N LEU A 153 8.89 -11.19 9.41
CA LEU A 153 8.87 -9.78 9.85
C LEU A 153 9.71 -9.64 11.12
N ASN A 154 10.25 -8.45 11.36
CA ASN A 154 10.95 -8.08 12.60
C ASN A 154 9.96 -7.87 13.78
N ASP A 155 9.07 -8.83 14.01
CA ASP A 155 8.11 -8.83 15.11
C ASP A 155 8.81 -9.05 16.45
N ILE A 156 8.57 -8.16 17.41
CA ILE A 156 9.13 -8.21 18.76
C ILE A 156 8.89 -9.57 19.44
N LEU A 157 7.84 -10.30 19.08
CA LEU A 157 7.52 -11.61 19.64
C LEU A 157 8.51 -12.71 19.25
N ILE A 158 9.26 -12.55 18.15
CA ILE A 158 10.29 -13.51 17.72
C ILE A 158 11.73 -13.05 18.02
N LYS A 159 11.89 -11.93 18.72
CA LYS A 159 13.21 -11.37 19.03
C LYS A 159 14.08 -12.36 19.79
N GLY A 160 15.25 -12.69 19.23
CA GLY A 160 16.19 -13.68 19.77
C GLY A 160 15.86 -15.13 19.43
N ASN A 161 14.76 -15.38 18.72
CA ASN A 161 14.36 -16.68 18.18
C ASN A 161 14.17 -16.57 16.65
N GLU A 162 14.99 -15.77 15.98
CA GLU A 162 14.89 -15.56 14.54
C GLU A 162 15.18 -16.86 13.79
N ILE A 163 14.19 -17.37 13.05
CA ILE A 163 14.33 -18.58 12.25
C ILE A 163 14.62 -18.17 10.81
N VAL A 164 15.82 -18.51 10.34
CA VAL A 164 16.17 -18.45 8.92
C VAL A 164 16.31 -19.88 8.42
N SER A 165 15.44 -20.29 7.49
CA SER A 165 15.43 -21.65 6.95
C SER A 165 16.69 -21.97 6.13
N ARG A 166 17.28 -20.94 5.52
CA ARG A 166 18.51 -21.02 4.76
C ARG A 166 19.72 -20.99 5.69
N HIS A 167 20.45 -22.10 5.74
CA HIS A 167 21.64 -22.27 6.59
C HIS A 167 22.79 -21.33 6.19
N ASP A 168 22.78 -20.82 4.97
CA ASP A 168 23.78 -19.90 4.42
C ASP A 168 23.46 -18.42 4.68
N ILE A 169 22.29 -18.11 5.22
CA ILE A 169 21.89 -16.75 5.58
C ILE A 169 22.01 -16.60 7.10
N MET A 170 22.90 -15.71 7.53
CA MET A 170 22.94 -15.28 8.93
C MET A 170 21.76 -14.35 9.21
N PRO A 171 20.98 -14.59 10.28
CA PRO A 171 19.93 -13.66 10.69
C PRO A 171 20.52 -12.26 10.86
N THR A 172 20.02 -11.30 10.08
CA THR A 172 20.43 -9.91 10.23
C THR A 172 19.88 -9.38 11.54
N THR A 173 20.79 -9.05 12.47
CA THR A 173 20.38 -8.48 13.75
C THR A 173 19.82 -7.07 13.53
N THR A 174 18.51 -6.92 13.63
CA THR A 174 17.87 -5.61 13.66
C THR A 174 17.78 -5.08 15.09
N THR A 175 18.05 -3.79 15.26
CA THR A 175 17.80 -3.08 16.52
C THR A 175 16.38 -2.52 16.58
N LYS A 176 15.72 -2.37 15.43
CA LYS A 176 14.37 -1.84 15.28
C LYS A 176 13.38 -2.99 15.19
N TRP A 177 12.72 -3.31 16.30
CA TRP A 177 11.68 -4.32 16.39
C TRP A 177 10.31 -3.67 16.41
N ILE A 178 9.36 -4.26 15.70
CA ILE A 178 7.99 -3.74 15.62
C ILE A 178 7.04 -4.63 16.41
N LYS A 179 6.01 -4.02 17.00
CA LYS A 179 4.90 -4.76 17.59
C LYS A 179 3.71 -4.64 16.66
N LEU A 180 3.25 -5.79 16.17
CA LEU A 180 2.13 -5.90 15.24
C LEU A 180 0.81 -5.89 16.03
N TYR A 181 -0.17 -5.14 15.55
CA TYR A 181 -1.52 -5.08 16.08
C TYR A 181 -2.54 -5.27 14.96
N ASP A 182 -3.71 -5.83 15.28
CA ASP A 182 -4.84 -5.98 14.35
C ASP A 182 -4.43 -6.51 12.97
N CYS A 183 -3.62 -7.57 12.93
CA CYS A 183 -3.19 -8.19 11.68
C CYS A 183 -4.41 -8.69 10.89
N GLN A 184 -4.44 -8.40 9.60
CA GLN A 184 -5.42 -8.89 8.64
C GLN A 184 -4.68 -9.48 7.46
N PHE A 185 -5.17 -10.61 6.96
CA PHE A 185 -4.51 -11.40 5.93
C PHE A 185 -5.42 -11.59 4.73
N HIS A 186 -4.82 -11.59 3.54
CA HIS A 186 -5.51 -12.03 2.34
C HIS A 186 -5.75 -13.53 2.43
N GLY A 187 -6.78 -14.05 1.77
CA GLY A 187 -7.10 -15.48 1.74
C GLY A 187 -6.03 -16.39 1.11
N ALA A 188 -4.90 -15.83 0.69
CA ALA A 188 -3.73 -16.55 0.19
C ALA A 188 -2.75 -16.95 1.31
N VAL A 189 -2.93 -16.42 2.53
CA VAL A 189 -2.05 -16.63 3.67
C VAL A 189 -2.62 -17.72 4.59
N ASP A 190 -1.74 -18.59 5.09
CA ASP A 190 -2.02 -19.47 6.21
C ASP A 190 -1.96 -18.68 7.53
N GLU A 191 -3.13 -18.22 7.99
CA GLU A 191 -3.27 -17.45 9.22
C GLU A 191 -2.96 -18.29 10.48
N GLU A 192 -3.17 -19.61 10.45
CA GLU A 192 -2.85 -20.50 11.57
C GLU A 192 -1.32 -20.65 11.73
N ALA A 193 -0.59 -20.74 10.62
CA ALA A 193 0.87 -20.71 10.62
C ALA A 193 1.40 -19.40 11.21
N PHE A 194 0.81 -18.25 10.87
CA PHE A 194 1.22 -16.98 11.47
C PHE A 194 0.95 -16.92 12.98
N HIS A 195 -0.17 -17.47 13.43
CA HIS A 195 -0.49 -17.52 14.86
C HIS A 195 0.43 -18.44 15.67
N SER A 196 0.90 -19.54 15.07
CA SER A 196 1.75 -20.52 15.74
C SER A 196 3.23 -20.17 15.72
N VAL A 197 3.79 -19.81 14.56
CA VAL A 197 5.24 -19.61 14.37
C VAL A 197 5.64 -18.21 13.92
N ARG A 198 4.68 -17.26 13.83
CA ARG A 198 4.92 -15.85 13.44
C ARG A 198 5.61 -15.70 12.08
N MET A 199 5.31 -16.63 11.18
CA MET A 199 5.80 -16.63 9.80
C MET A 199 4.60 -16.51 8.87
N VAL A 200 4.69 -15.60 7.91
CA VAL A 200 3.63 -15.43 6.90
C VAL A 200 3.90 -16.46 5.80
N VAL A 201 3.13 -17.55 5.80
CA VAL A 201 3.21 -18.61 4.80
C VAL A 201 2.08 -18.39 3.79
N PHE A 202 2.38 -18.37 2.50
CA PHE A 202 1.39 -18.03 1.47
C PHE A 202 1.74 -18.60 0.09
N ASN A 203 0.71 -18.79 -0.72
CA ASN A 203 0.86 -19.02 -2.16
C ASN A 203 0.61 -17.71 -2.89
N PRO A 204 1.61 -17.13 -3.57
CA PRO A 204 1.44 -15.84 -4.21
C PRO A 204 0.55 -15.96 -5.46
N LEU A 205 -0.12 -14.87 -5.82
CA LEU A 205 -0.92 -14.79 -7.03
C LEU A 205 -0.02 -14.48 -8.23
N ASP A 206 -0.23 -15.23 -9.31
CA ASP A 206 0.61 -15.18 -10.49
C ASP A 206 0.44 -13.86 -11.27
N ALA A 207 1.56 -13.20 -11.59
CA ALA A 207 1.63 -11.93 -12.32
C ALA A 207 0.60 -10.89 -11.85
N CYS A 208 0.30 -10.85 -10.56
CA CYS A 208 -0.73 -9.99 -9.99
C CYS A 208 -0.23 -9.35 -8.70
N LYS A 209 -0.26 -8.02 -8.64
CA LYS A 209 0.03 -7.31 -7.40
C LYS A 209 -1.22 -7.30 -6.52
N PHE A 210 -1.08 -7.74 -5.29
CA PHE A 210 -2.17 -7.74 -4.31
C PHE A 210 -1.63 -7.43 -2.91
N GLU A 211 -2.52 -7.00 -2.03
CA GLU A 211 -2.21 -6.81 -0.61
C GLU A 211 -2.18 -8.18 0.07
N LEU A 212 -1.03 -8.59 0.58
CA LEU A 212 -0.85 -9.89 1.25
C LEU A 212 -1.35 -9.82 2.69
N MET A 213 -0.98 -8.76 3.40
CA MET A 213 -1.37 -8.51 4.78
C MET A 213 -1.33 -7.02 5.09
N ARG A 214 -2.07 -6.65 6.13
CA ARG A 214 -1.97 -5.33 6.76
C ARG A 214 -2.02 -5.45 8.27
N PHE A 215 -1.39 -4.51 8.95
CA PHE A 215 -1.37 -4.48 10.41
C PHE A 215 -1.13 -3.06 10.88
N ARG A 216 -1.50 -2.80 12.14
CA ARG A 216 -1.22 -1.53 12.81
C ARG A 216 0.09 -1.58 13.57
N THR A 217 0.78 -0.45 13.59
CA THR A 217 1.98 -0.22 14.41
C THR A 217 1.90 1.10 15.16
N VAL A 218 2.80 1.27 16.14
CA VAL A 218 2.99 2.55 16.82
C VAL A 218 3.97 3.38 16.01
N TYR A 219 3.70 4.67 15.87
CA TYR A 219 4.66 5.61 15.28
C TYR A 219 5.92 5.68 16.16
N ALA A 220 7.03 5.14 15.67
CA ALA A 220 8.26 4.99 16.44
C ALA A 220 9.19 6.21 16.40
N GLU A 221 8.94 7.13 15.46
CA GLU A 221 9.81 8.29 15.27
C GLU A 221 9.49 9.42 16.24
N LYS A 222 10.53 10.18 16.64
CA LYS A 222 10.39 11.26 17.63
C LYS A 222 9.81 12.55 17.05
N THR A 223 9.89 12.72 15.74
CA THR A 223 9.53 13.97 15.04
C THR A 223 8.63 13.64 13.87
N LEU A 224 7.61 14.45 13.62
CA LEU A 224 6.73 14.31 12.45
C LEU A 224 7.50 14.54 11.13
N PRO A 225 7.04 13.99 10.00
CA PRO A 225 7.68 14.23 8.70
C PRO A 225 7.69 15.70 8.29
N PHE A 226 6.64 16.41 8.67
CA PHE A 226 6.51 17.85 8.51
C PHE A 226 5.59 18.41 9.60
N ALA A 227 5.68 19.71 9.83
CA ALA A 227 4.80 20.47 10.69
C ALA A 227 4.13 21.58 9.88
N ILE A 228 2.83 21.76 10.06
CA ILE A 228 2.08 22.88 9.49
C ILE A 228 1.67 23.84 10.61
N ARG A 229 1.84 25.13 10.38
CA ARG A 229 1.29 26.17 11.24
C ARG A 229 0.41 27.05 10.39
N THR A 230 -0.81 27.30 10.84
CA THR A 230 -1.76 28.17 10.14
C THR A 230 -2.22 29.29 11.06
N ALA A 231 -2.22 30.52 10.56
CA ALA A 231 -2.77 31.69 11.23
C ALA A 231 -3.81 32.34 10.33
N ALA A 232 -4.90 32.81 10.93
CA ALA A 232 -5.93 33.57 10.25
C ALA A 232 -6.06 34.95 10.94
N CYS A 233 -6.08 36.02 10.14
CA CYS A 233 -6.34 37.38 10.60
C CYS A 233 -7.60 37.90 9.90
N VAL A 234 -8.61 38.30 10.68
CA VAL A 234 -9.84 38.88 10.15
C VAL A 234 -9.78 40.40 10.30
N ARG A 235 -9.88 41.12 9.19
CA ARG A 235 -9.85 42.59 9.12
C ARG A 235 -11.13 43.10 8.46
N GLY A 236 -12.20 43.20 9.25
CA GLY A 236 -13.53 43.59 8.73
C GLY A 236 -14.07 42.54 7.76
N ALA A 237 -14.16 42.89 6.47
CA ALA A 237 -14.62 42.00 5.40
C ALA A 237 -13.48 41.17 4.77
N GLU A 238 -12.23 41.41 5.14
CA GLU A 238 -11.06 40.69 4.63
C GLU A 238 -10.63 39.59 5.61
N VAL A 239 -10.32 38.41 5.09
CA VAL A 239 -9.72 37.30 5.85
C VAL A 239 -8.39 36.95 5.22
N GLU A 240 -7.31 37.15 5.98
CA GLU A 240 -5.97 36.75 5.58
C GLU A 240 -5.64 35.40 6.24
N LEU A 241 -5.32 34.39 5.41
CA LEU A 241 -4.89 33.07 5.87
C LEU A 241 -3.43 32.84 5.48
N GLN A 242 -2.57 32.62 6.47
CA GLN A 242 -1.15 32.33 6.27
C GLN A 242 -0.84 30.94 6.82
N SER A 243 -0.17 30.11 6.00
CA SER A 243 0.28 28.77 6.40
C SER A 243 1.78 28.62 6.17
N TRP A 244 2.48 28.10 7.17
CA TRP A 244 3.90 27.76 7.12
C TRP A 244 4.04 26.25 7.19
N LEU A 245 4.70 25.66 6.19
CA LEU A 245 5.08 24.25 6.15
C LEU A 245 6.57 24.13 6.46
N VAL A 246 6.91 23.35 7.48
CA VAL A 246 8.29 23.06 7.88
C VAL A 246 8.54 21.56 7.71
N MET A 247 9.48 21.21 6.83
CA MET A 247 9.90 19.83 6.61
C MET A 247 10.94 19.42 7.65
N SER A 248 10.83 18.21 8.20
CA SER A 248 11.84 17.66 9.11
C SER A 248 13.05 17.14 8.34
N THR A 249 14.26 17.46 8.79
CA THR A 249 15.52 17.13 8.09
C THR A 249 15.83 15.63 7.99
N GLY A 250 15.21 14.80 8.84
CA GLY A 250 15.34 13.34 8.82
C GLY A 250 14.36 12.62 7.89
N PHE A 251 13.43 13.33 7.27
CA PHE A 251 12.47 12.77 6.34
C PHE A 251 12.81 13.26 4.94
N SER A 252 13.25 12.34 4.09
CA SER A 252 13.41 12.65 2.67
C SER A 252 12.01 12.79 2.06
N SER A 253 11.74 13.87 1.34
CA SER A 253 10.60 13.88 0.42
C SER A 253 10.80 12.75 -0.60
N ASN A 254 9.74 12.05 -1.02
CA ASN A 254 9.69 10.95 -2.01
C ASN A 254 10.25 11.31 -3.43
N ARG A 255 11.31 12.11 -3.52
CA ARG A 255 11.98 12.53 -4.76
C ARG A 255 13.01 11.52 -5.23
N ASP A 256 13.56 10.69 -4.34
CA ASP A 256 14.17 9.45 -4.79
C ASP A 256 13.08 8.38 -4.81
N PRO A 257 12.77 7.78 -5.98
CA PRO A 257 12.00 6.54 -5.95
C PRO A 257 12.74 5.61 -5.00
N LEU A 258 12.03 5.03 -4.02
CA LEU A 258 12.57 3.92 -3.24
C LEU A 258 12.97 2.87 -4.25
N THR A 259 14.25 2.85 -4.62
CA THR A 259 14.78 1.90 -5.58
C THR A 259 14.55 0.54 -4.96
N GLN A 260 13.95 -0.37 -5.71
CA GLN A 260 13.82 -1.75 -5.27
C GLN A 260 15.19 -2.24 -4.79
N VAL A 261 15.23 -2.69 -3.55
CA VAL A 261 16.44 -3.24 -2.95
C VAL A 261 16.37 -4.74 -3.19
N PRO A 262 17.28 -5.32 -3.98
CA PRO A 262 17.34 -6.77 -4.14
C PRO A 262 17.46 -7.43 -2.77
N CYS A 263 16.64 -8.46 -2.53
CA CYS A 263 16.73 -9.24 -1.30
C CYS A 263 18.07 -10.01 -1.22
N GLU A 264 18.66 -10.34 -2.38
CA GLU A 264 19.95 -11.00 -2.54
C GLU A 264 20.74 -10.29 -3.66
N ASN A 265 22.09 -10.30 -3.58
CA ASN A 265 22.98 -9.66 -4.56
C ASN A 265 23.15 -10.49 -5.84
#